data_AF-A0A438CN56-F1
#
_entry.id   AF-A0A438CN56-F1
#
_cell.length_a   1.000
_cell.length_b   1.000
_cell.length_c   1.000
_cell.angle_alpha   90.00
_cell.angle_beta   90.00
_cell.angle_gamma   90.00
#
_symmetry.space_group_name_H-M   'P 1'
#
loop_
_entity.id
_entity.type
_entity.pdbx_description
1 polymer ?
#
loop_
_entity_poly.entity_id
_entity_poly.type
_entity_poly.pdbx_seq_one_letter_code
_entity_poly.pdbx_strand_id
1 'polypeptide(L)'
;MINPKDDANQGNDLLLSLRSIWPTEVVPDISEVVPQLPFDNLRKLFGLRSDPEVLDRLRMVVFGGDVTTNRVLRAVCDMELHPTPPIGVMPLGTQVNISISLGWGNQISDTDARPVVYLTKLRNAEEILIDR
;
A
#
# COMPACT_ATOMS: atom_id res chain seq x y z
N MET A 1 1.99 1.28 -2.48
CA MET A 1 1.45 2.56 -2.94
C MET A 1 1.87 3.64 -1.96
N ILE A 2 2.42 4.75 -2.44
CA ILE A 2 2.96 5.82 -1.58
C ILE A 2 2.45 7.16 -2.10
N ASN A 3 1.91 7.99 -1.23
CA ASN A 3 1.68 9.40 -1.55
C ASN A 3 2.80 10.26 -0.93
N PRO A 4 3.85 10.61 -1.69
CA PRO A 4 4.94 11.42 -1.17
C PRO A 4 4.51 12.85 -0.81
N LYS A 5 3.31 13.32 -1.21
CA LYS A 5 2.82 14.65 -0.83
C LYS A 5 2.27 14.72 0.60
N ASP A 6 1.97 13.59 1.22
CA ASP A 6 1.47 13.56 2.61
C ASP A 6 2.59 13.92 3.60
N ASP A 7 3.85 13.56 3.29
CA ASP A 7 5.07 14.06 3.92
C ASP A 7 6.18 14.08 2.85
N ALA A 8 6.56 15.27 2.37
CA ALA A 8 7.51 15.40 1.27
C ALA A 8 8.91 14.89 1.60
N ASN A 9 9.33 14.89 2.86
CA ASN A 9 10.64 14.38 3.23
C ASN A 9 10.57 12.85 3.33
N GLN A 10 9.78 12.34 4.26
CA GLN A 10 9.69 10.90 4.52
C GLN A 10 9.13 10.14 3.33
N GLY A 11 8.16 10.71 2.63
CA GLY A 11 7.50 10.08 1.49
C GLY A 11 8.42 9.92 0.29
N ASN A 12 9.26 10.93 -0.02
CA ASN A 12 10.24 10.82 -1.09
C ASN A 12 11.37 9.84 -0.72
N ASP A 13 11.88 9.90 0.51
CA ASP A 13 12.92 8.99 0.98
C ASP A 13 12.42 7.52 0.95
N LEU A 14 11.19 7.29 1.40
CA LEU A 14 10.55 5.97 1.34
C LEU A 14 10.36 5.51 -0.10
N LEU A 15 9.85 6.37 -0.99
CA LEU A 15 9.63 6.04 -2.39
C LEU A 15 10.94 5.65 -3.09
N LEU A 16 12.01 6.42 -2.89
CA LEU A 16 13.34 6.15 -3.45
C LEU A 16 13.92 4.87 -2.86
N SER A 17 13.85 4.70 -1.54
CA SER A 17 14.36 3.50 -0.85
C SER A 17 13.69 2.22 -1.36
N LEU A 18 12.37 2.23 -1.55
CA LEU A 18 11.64 1.07 -2.03
C LEU A 18 11.86 0.80 -3.52
N ARG A 19 11.96 1.85 -4.34
CA ARG A 19 12.29 1.72 -5.76
C ARG A 19 13.72 1.27 -6.02
N SER A 20 14.61 1.38 -5.03
CA SER A 20 15.96 0.79 -5.11
C SER A 20 15.95 -0.74 -5.00
N ILE A 21 14.87 -1.32 -4.46
CA ILE A 21 14.71 -2.76 -4.20
C ILE A 21 13.72 -3.38 -5.19
N TRP A 22 12.66 -2.65 -5.53
CA TRP A 22 11.55 -3.13 -6.32
C TRP A 22 11.23 -2.24 -7.53
N PRO A 23 10.65 -2.81 -8.61
CA PRO A 23 10.21 -2.04 -9.77
C PRO A 23 9.15 -0.97 -9.44
N THR A 24 9.06 0.06 -10.28
CA THR A 24 8.10 1.15 -10.10
C THR A 24 6.65 0.70 -10.21
N GLU A 25 6.39 -0.39 -10.93
CA GLU A 25 5.07 -1.00 -11.07
C GLU A 25 4.52 -1.54 -9.76
N VAL A 26 5.38 -2.00 -8.84
CA VAL A 26 4.99 -2.49 -7.51
C VAL A 26 5.16 -1.42 -6.42
N VAL A 27 5.90 -0.35 -6.71
CA VAL A 27 6.03 0.85 -5.85
C VAL A 27 5.48 2.10 -6.56
N PRO A 28 4.16 2.17 -6.79
CA PRO A 28 3.54 3.30 -7.47
C PRO A 28 3.50 4.53 -6.55
N ASP A 29 3.84 5.67 -7.14
CA ASP A 29 3.54 7.00 -6.61
C ASP A 29 2.10 7.31 -6.95
N ILE A 30 1.28 7.53 -5.92
CA ILE A 30 -0.15 7.78 -6.08
C ILE A 30 -0.52 9.23 -5.78
N SER A 31 0.43 10.17 -5.74
CA SER A 31 0.13 11.57 -5.38
C SER A 31 -0.96 12.21 -6.25
N GLU A 32 -0.84 12.07 -7.57
CA GLU A 32 -1.71 12.73 -8.56
C GLU A 32 -2.58 11.77 -9.38
N VAL A 33 -2.47 10.46 -9.15
CA VAL A 33 -3.19 9.45 -9.93
C VAL A 33 -4.19 8.70 -9.09
N VAL A 34 -5.33 8.37 -9.70
CA VAL A 34 -6.26 7.40 -9.11
C VAL A 34 -5.52 6.07 -9.01
N PRO A 35 -5.46 5.43 -7.82
CA PRO A 35 -4.85 4.12 -7.67
C PRO A 35 -5.48 3.13 -8.65
N GLN A 36 -4.65 2.44 -9.43
CA GLN A 36 -5.05 1.40 -10.36
C GLN A 36 -4.19 0.15 -10.16
N LEU A 37 -4.71 -1.01 -10.53
CA LEU A 37 -3.95 -2.26 -10.55
C LEU A 37 -3.53 -2.58 -11.99
N PRO A 38 -2.22 -2.50 -12.31
CA PRO A 38 -1.74 -2.81 -13.65
C PRO A 38 -1.62 -4.34 -13.83
N PHE A 39 -2.76 -5.04 -13.92
CA PHE A 39 -2.82 -6.52 -13.95
C PHE A 39 -1.86 -7.13 -14.96
N ASP A 40 -1.79 -6.61 -16.18
CA ASP A 40 -0.86 -7.11 -17.20
C ASP A 40 0.61 -7.01 -16.78
N ASN A 41 1.00 -5.92 -16.12
CA ASN A 41 2.38 -5.75 -15.66
C ASN A 41 2.66 -6.67 -14.48
N LEU A 42 1.74 -6.77 -13.51
CA LEU A 42 1.88 -7.66 -12.36
C LEU A 42 1.96 -9.12 -12.80
N ARG A 43 1.10 -9.54 -13.74
CA ARG A 43 1.08 -10.88 -14.29
C ARG A 43 2.40 -11.23 -14.98
N LYS A 44 2.94 -10.32 -15.80
CA LYS A 44 4.25 -10.50 -16.45
C LYS A 44 5.39 -10.55 -15.43
N LEU A 45 5.39 -9.64 -14.45
CA LEU A 45 6.42 -9.54 -13.43
C LEU A 45 6.51 -10.80 -12.56
N PHE A 46 5.35 -11.37 -12.19
CA PHE A 46 5.28 -12.55 -11.34
C PHE A 46 5.12 -13.87 -12.09
N GLY A 47 5.09 -13.86 -13.43
CA GLY A 47 4.94 -15.06 -14.26
C GLY A 47 3.60 -15.77 -14.09
N LEU A 48 2.54 -15.02 -13.75
CA LEU A 48 1.20 -15.55 -13.48
C LEU A 48 0.41 -15.72 -14.77
N ARG A 49 -0.64 -16.55 -14.76
CA ARG A 49 -1.40 -16.88 -15.97
C ARG A 49 -2.74 -16.15 -16.10
N SER A 50 -3.27 -15.60 -15.01
CA SER A 50 -4.59 -14.95 -15.01
C SER A 50 -4.70 -13.90 -13.91
N ASP A 51 -5.64 -12.97 -14.07
CA ASP A 51 -5.91 -11.91 -13.09
C ASP A 51 -6.39 -12.44 -11.74
N PRO A 52 -7.22 -13.52 -11.65
CA PRO A 52 -7.53 -14.15 -10.37
C PRO A 52 -6.28 -14.67 -9.64
N GLU A 53 -5.30 -15.21 -10.36
CA GLU A 53 -4.04 -15.67 -9.75
C GLU A 53 -3.21 -14.48 -9.20
N VAL A 54 -3.29 -13.32 -9.86
CA VAL A 54 -2.73 -12.07 -9.35
C VAL A 54 -3.44 -11.68 -8.05
N LEU A 55 -4.78 -11.65 -8.05
CA LEU A 55 -5.60 -11.23 -6.90
C LEU A 55 -5.40 -12.11 -5.67
N ASP A 56 -5.33 -13.44 -5.83
CA ASP A 56 -5.09 -14.38 -4.74
C ASP A 56 -3.78 -14.11 -4.00
N ARG A 57 -2.76 -13.66 -4.75
CA ARG A 57 -1.40 -13.42 -4.23
C ARG A 57 -1.17 -11.97 -3.85
N LEU A 58 -2.02 -11.06 -4.31
CA LEU A 58 -1.83 -9.63 -4.14
C LEU A 58 -2.03 -9.25 -2.67
N ARG A 59 -1.10 -8.44 -2.16
CA ARG A 59 -1.16 -7.77 -0.87
C ARG A 59 -0.80 -6.31 -1.11
N MET A 60 -1.69 -5.41 -0.74
CA MET A 60 -1.50 -3.98 -0.97
C MET A 60 -1.02 -3.30 0.31
N VAL A 61 -0.13 -2.32 0.17
CA VAL A 61 0.32 -1.48 1.28
C VAL A 61 0.21 -0.03 0.84
N VAL A 62 -0.43 0.80 1.66
CA VAL A 62 -0.61 2.23 1.43
C VAL A 62 0.19 2.98 2.47
N PHE A 63 1.11 3.84 2.03
CA PHE A 63 1.76 4.83 2.86
C PHE A 63 1.11 6.18 2.60
N GLY A 64 0.33 6.67 3.56
CA GLY A 64 -0.42 7.91 3.42
C GLY A 64 -1.16 8.33 4.68
N GLY A 65 -1.76 9.51 4.62
CA GLY A 65 -2.72 10.00 5.59
C GLY A 65 -4.12 9.45 5.33
N ASP A 66 -5.09 9.90 6.14
CA ASP A 66 -6.49 9.45 6.05
C ASP A 66 -7.12 9.75 4.68
N VAL A 67 -6.82 10.92 4.09
CA VAL A 67 -7.31 11.31 2.76
C VAL A 67 -6.80 10.36 1.68
N THR A 68 -5.49 10.09 1.68
CA THR A 68 -4.87 9.14 0.74
C THR A 68 -5.41 7.74 0.93
N THR A 69 -5.51 7.29 2.18
CA THR A 69 -6.01 5.96 2.52
C THR A 69 -7.45 5.79 2.03
N ASN A 70 -8.34 6.72 2.34
CA ASN A 70 -9.72 6.70 1.86
C ASN A 70 -9.81 6.70 0.32
N ARG A 71 -8.94 7.47 -0.36
CA ARG A 71 -8.89 7.47 -1.83
C ARG A 71 -8.51 6.09 -2.38
N VAL A 72 -7.55 5.40 -1.76
CA VAL A 72 -7.17 4.03 -2.17
C VAL A 72 -8.29 3.03 -1.87
N LEU A 73 -8.84 3.05 -0.65
CA LEU A 73 -9.92 2.14 -0.26
C LEU A 73 -11.12 2.28 -1.21
N ARG A 74 -11.53 3.52 -1.52
CA ARG A 74 -12.59 3.79 -2.48
C ARG A 74 -12.26 3.28 -3.88
N ALA A 75 -11.07 3.57 -4.39
CA ALA A 75 -10.66 3.11 -5.72
C ALA A 75 -10.66 1.57 -5.81
N VAL A 76 -10.18 0.86 -4.78
CA VAL A 76 -10.20 -0.61 -4.75
C VAL A 76 -11.63 -1.15 -4.65
N CYS A 77 -12.50 -0.51 -3.86
CA CYS A 77 -13.92 -0.87 -3.81
C CYS A 77 -14.60 -0.71 -5.18
N ASP A 78 -14.35 0.39 -5.87
CA ASP A 78 -14.92 0.69 -7.20
C ASP A 78 -14.43 -0.28 -8.29
N MET A 79 -13.31 -1.00 -8.07
CA MET A 79 -12.80 -2.02 -9.00
C MET A 79 -13.52 -3.37 -8.90
N GLU A 80 -14.36 -3.59 -7.88
CA GLU A 80 -15.13 -4.83 -7.69
C GLU A 80 -14.27 -6.13 -7.78
N LEU A 81 -13.08 -6.10 -7.17
CA LEU A 81 -12.12 -7.21 -7.25
C LEU A 81 -12.57 -8.45 -6.47
N HIS A 82 -12.42 -9.62 -7.11
CA HIS A 82 -12.74 -10.93 -6.52
C HIS A 82 -11.60 -11.95 -6.71
N PRO A 83 -10.94 -12.39 -5.61
CA PRO A 83 -11.10 -11.90 -4.24
C PRO A 83 -10.62 -10.46 -4.08
N THR A 84 -11.14 -9.76 -3.06
CA THR A 84 -10.64 -8.44 -2.69
C THR A 84 -9.29 -8.59 -1.98
N PRO A 85 -8.20 -8.00 -2.50
CA PRO A 85 -6.89 -8.12 -1.87
C PRO A 85 -6.88 -7.35 -0.54
N PRO A 86 -6.24 -7.87 0.52
CA PRO A 86 -6.13 -7.14 1.77
C PRO A 86 -5.17 -5.96 1.62
N ILE A 87 -5.45 -4.89 2.38
CA ILE A 87 -4.76 -3.61 2.30
C ILE A 87 -4.20 -3.25 3.68
N GLY A 88 -2.88 -3.18 3.78
CA GLY A 88 -2.20 -2.61 4.94
C GLY A 88 -2.09 -1.09 4.84
N VAL A 89 -2.39 -0.38 5.92
CA VAL A 89 -2.33 1.09 5.98
C VAL A 89 -1.19 1.49 6.92
N MET A 90 -0.18 2.14 6.37
CA MET A 90 0.99 2.65 7.09
C MET A 90 0.92 4.17 7.20
N PRO A 91 1.24 4.74 8.37
CA PRO A 91 1.07 6.17 8.61
C PRO A 91 2.12 6.97 7.82
N LEU A 92 1.68 7.98 7.06
CA LEU A 92 2.54 8.97 6.45
C LEU A 92 1.82 10.33 6.47
N GLY A 93 2.49 11.38 6.95
CA GLY A 93 1.90 12.71 7.10
C GLY A 93 1.21 12.95 8.44
N THR A 94 0.32 13.95 8.49
CA THR A 94 -0.18 14.51 9.77
C THR A 94 -1.42 13.82 10.33
N GLN A 95 -2.41 13.52 9.49
CA GLN A 95 -3.67 12.91 9.92
C GLN A 95 -3.69 11.44 9.49
N VAL A 96 -3.53 10.53 10.45
CA VAL A 96 -3.36 9.08 10.23
C VAL A 96 -4.25 8.26 11.18
N ASN A 97 -5.47 8.72 11.42
CA ASN A 97 -6.40 8.07 12.36
C ASN A 97 -6.76 6.64 11.91
N ILE A 98 -6.81 6.38 10.61
CA ILE A 98 -7.09 5.03 10.09
C ILE A 98 -5.95 4.07 10.49
N SER A 99 -4.69 4.46 10.27
CA SER A 99 -3.52 3.68 10.71
C SER A 99 -3.55 3.41 12.21
N ILE A 100 -3.86 4.43 13.03
CA ILE A 100 -3.95 4.30 14.48
C ILE A 100 -5.06 3.31 14.87
N SER A 101 -6.25 3.45 14.27
CA SER A 101 -7.42 2.61 14.56
C SER A 101 -7.18 1.14 14.20
N LEU A 102 -6.35 0.90 13.18
CA LEU A 102 -5.94 -0.43 12.73
C LEU A 102 -4.71 -0.98 13.50
N GLY A 103 -4.20 -0.25 14.49
CA GLY A 103 -3.07 -0.69 15.33
C GLY A 103 -1.68 -0.49 14.73
N TRP A 104 -1.55 0.22 13.60
CA TRP A 104 -0.27 0.50 12.93
C TRP A 104 0.47 1.72 13.51
N GLY A 105 -0.18 2.47 14.41
CA GLY A 105 0.40 3.63 15.08
C GLY A 105 0.29 4.92 14.27
N ASN A 106 0.90 5.98 14.78
CA ASN A 106 0.78 7.34 14.27
C ASN A 106 2.00 7.82 13.45
N GLN A 107 3.09 7.05 13.42
CA GLN A 107 4.30 7.40 12.69
C GLN A 107 5.11 6.15 12.36
N ILE A 108 5.86 6.21 11.27
CA ILE A 108 6.90 5.23 10.97
C ILE A 108 8.15 5.66 11.73
N SER A 109 8.62 4.86 12.68
CA SER A 109 9.92 5.12 13.31
C SER A 109 11.06 4.90 12.31
N ASP A 110 12.24 5.49 12.54
CA ASP A 110 13.43 5.24 11.70
C ASP A 110 13.78 3.75 11.58
N THR A 111 13.51 3.00 12.66
CA THR A 111 13.70 1.55 12.68
C THR A 111 12.67 0.82 11.81
N ASP A 112 11.43 1.30 11.83
CA ASP A 112 10.30 0.78 11.07
C ASP A 112 10.34 1.20 9.60
N ALA A 113 11.01 2.29 9.23
CA ALA A 113 11.16 2.73 7.84
C ALA A 113 11.93 1.73 6.98
N ARG A 114 12.68 0.82 7.61
CA ARG A 114 13.41 -0.24 6.92
C ARG A 114 12.43 -1.27 6.35
N PRO A 115 12.49 -1.55 5.03
CA PRO A 115 11.57 -2.49 4.36
C PRO A 115 11.44 -3.83 5.05
N VAL A 116 12.56 -4.40 5.50
CA VAL A 116 12.58 -5.69 6.19
C VAL A 116 11.74 -5.69 7.48
N VAL A 117 11.68 -4.59 8.20
CA VAL A 117 10.99 -4.49 9.49
C VAL A 117 9.49 -4.41 9.26
N TYR A 118 9.03 -3.41 8.51
CA TYR A 118 7.59 -3.20 8.33
C TYR A 118 6.94 -4.28 7.45
N LEU A 119 7.65 -4.87 6.48
CA LEU A 119 7.12 -5.99 5.69
C LEU A 119 7.00 -7.26 6.52
N THR A 120 7.89 -7.48 7.49
CA THR A 120 7.75 -8.59 8.43
C THR A 120 6.53 -8.39 9.33
N LYS A 121 6.28 -7.15 9.79
CA LYS A 121 5.07 -6.82 10.54
C LYS A 121 3.81 -7.06 9.71
N LEU A 122 3.77 -6.57 8.47
CA LEU A 122 2.65 -6.80 7.53
C LEU A 122 2.40 -8.27 7.23
N ARG A 123 3.46 -9.05 7.02
CA ARG A 123 3.35 -10.49 6.77
C ARG A 123 2.70 -11.25 7.93
N ASN A 124 2.91 -10.77 9.15
CA ASN A 124 2.41 -11.41 10.37
C ASN A 124 1.15 -10.74 10.93
N ALA A 125 0.62 -9.73 10.25
CA ALA A 125 -0.55 -8.99 10.70
C ALA A 125 -1.83 -9.82 10.52
N GLU A 126 -2.80 -9.56 11.38
CA GLU A 126 -4.14 -10.12 11.27
C GLU A 126 -4.92 -9.40 10.16
N GLU A 127 -5.55 -10.17 9.27
CA GLU A 127 -6.46 -9.65 8.26
C GLU A 127 -7.84 -9.47 8.92
N ILE A 128 -8.34 -8.23 8.97
CA ILE A 128 -9.67 -7.90 9.48
C ILE A 128 -10.61 -7.56 8.34
N LEU A 129 -11.87 -8.01 8.42
CA LEU A 129 -12.93 -7.57 7.52
C LEU A 129 -13.48 -6.24 8.02
N ILE A 130 -13.49 -5.24 7.15
CA ILE A 130 -14.11 -3.94 7.42
C ILE A 130 -15.41 -3.92 6.62
N ASP A 131 -16.52 -3.66 7.31
CA ASP A 131 -17.83 -3.54 6.66
C ASP A 131 -17.83 -2.40 5.63
N ARG A 132 -18.56 -2.62 4.53
CA ARG A 132 -18.74 -1.65 3.44
C ARG A 132 -19.72 -0.55 3.84
#